data_AF-A0A2X3FLB6-F1
#
_entry.id   AF-A0A2X3FLB6-F1
#
_cell.length_a   1.000
_cell.length_b   1.000
_cell.length_c   1.000
_cell.angle_alpha   90.00
_cell.angle_beta   90.00
_cell.angle_gamma   90.00
#
_symmetry.space_group_name_H-M   'P 1'
#
loop_
_entity.id
_entity.type
_entity.pdbx_description
1 polymer ?
#
loop_
_entity_poly.entity_id
_entity_poly.type
_entity_poly.pdbx_seq_one_letter_code
_entity_poly.pdbx_strand_id
1 'polypeptide(L)' 'MPEVKLLQQHTHAGKAVAAGETITVTESEARWLKAQKIIEAVLPVVNSDNQNSRRNSKVEADNGAA' A
#
# COMPACT_ATOMS: atom_id res chain seq x y z
N MET A 1 -5.16 11.02 4.51
CA MET A 1 -4.89 11.21 3.08
C MET A 1 -5.21 9.89 2.39
N PRO A 2 -6.06 9.87 1.35
CA PRO A 2 -6.42 8.64 0.65
C PRO A 2 -5.26 8.06 -0.16
N GLU A 3 -5.30 6.75 -0.36
CA GLU A 3 -4.41 6.03 -1.28
C GLU A 3 -5.13 5.79 -2.61
N VAL A 4 -4.41 5.98 -3.72
CA VAL A 4 -4.95 5.78 -5.06
C VAL A 4 -4.04 4.89 -5.87
N LYS A 5 -4.63 3.92 -6.59
CA LYS A 5 -3.90 3.06 -7.51
C LYS A 5 -3.83 3.71 -8.89
N LEU A 6 -2.61 3.96 -9.36
CA LEU A 6 -2.38 4.51 -10.68
C LEU A 6 -2.72 3.50 -11.78
N LEU A 7 -3.42 3.94 -12.81
CA LEU A 7 -3.63 3.21 -14.06
C LEU A 7 -2.56 3.52 -15.10
N GLN A 8 -1.90 4.68 -14.96
CA GLN A 8 -0.89 5.18 -15.88
C GLN A 8 0.31 5.71 -15.09
N GLN A 9 1.49 5.74 -15.73
CA GLN A 9 2.68 6.34 -15.13
C GLN A 9 2.41 7.81 -14.79
N HIS A 10 2.71 8.21 -13.56
CA HIS A 10 2.50 9.57 -13.07
C HIS A 10 3.70 10.03 -12.23
N THR A 11 3.98 11.33 -12.22
CA THR A 11 5.04 11.90 -11.38
C THR A 11 4.41 12.47 -10.12
N HIS A 12 4.64 11.83 -8.98
CA HIS A 12 4.17 12.28 -7.67
C HIS A 12 5.35 12.67 -6.79
N ALA A 13 5.30 13.86 -6.17
CA ALA A 13 6.37 14.40 -5.32
C ALA A 13 7.78 14.39 -5.97
N GLY A 14 7.86 14.57 -7.29
CA GLY A 14 9.12 14.53 -8.04
C GLY A 14 9.67 13.13 -8.32
N LYS A 15 8.94 12.06 -7.97
CA LYS A 15 9.26 10.69 -8.36
C LYS A 15 8.30 10.20 -9.44
N ALA A 16 8.85 9.57 -10.47
CA ALA A 16 8.06 8.83 -11.44
C ALA A 16 7.54 7.55 -10.78
N VAL A 17 6.23 7.37 -10.81
CA VAL A 17 5.50 6.27 -10.21
C VAL A 17 4.85 5.49 -11.35
N ALA A 18 5.01 4.17 -11.35
CA ALA A 18 4.54 3.34 -12.44
C ALA A 18 3.01 3.12 -12.41
N ALA A 19 2.46 2.73 -13.56
CA ALA A 19 1.10 2.19 -13.61
C ALA A 19 1.01 0.92 -12.73
N GLY A 20 -0.05 0.84 -11.92
CA GLY A 20 -0.30 -0.24 -10.97
C GLY A 20 0.20 0.04 -9.56
N GLU A 21 0.99 1.08 -9.35
CA GLU A 21 1.52 1.47 -8.04
C GLU A 21 0.50 2.33 -7.27
N THR A 22 0.54 2.21 -5.94
CA THR A 22 -0.35 2.95 -5.04
C THR A 22 0.38 4.14 -4.45
N ILE A 23 -0.22 5.33 -4.56
CA ILE A 23 0.34 6.57 -3.99
C ILE A 23 -0.64 7.21 -3.01
N THR A 24 -0.08 7.86 -2.00
CA THR A 24 -0.86 8.65 -1.04
C THR A 24 -0.97 10.08 -1.55
N VAL A 25 -2.20 10.52 -1.84
CA VAL A 25 -2.47 11.86 -2.38
C VAL A 25 -3.48 12.59 -1.50
N THR A 26 -3.65 13.89 -1.70
CA THR A 26 -4.75 14.63 -1.06
C THR A 26 -6.10 14.26 -1.70
N GLU A 27 -7.22 14.53 -1.01
CA GLU A 27 -8.56 14.30 -1.58
C GLU A 27 -8.79 15.09 -2.88
N SER A 28 -8.28 16.32 -2.95
CA SER A 28 -8.37 17.17 -4.13
C SER A 28 -7.61 16.57 -5.31
N GLU A 29 -6.39 16.06 -5.08
CA GLU A 29 -5.61 15.36 -6.08
C GLU A 29 -6.27 14.05 -6.51
N ALA A 30 -6.78 13.25 -5.57
CA ALA A 30 -7.49 12.01 -5.89
C ALA A 30 -8.69 12.27 -6.82
N ARG A 31 -9.46 13.34 -6.56
CA ARG A 31 -10.58 13.76 -7.43
C ARG A 31 -10.10 14.19 -8.81
N TRP A 32 -9.03 14.96 -8.89
CA TRP A 32 -8.44 15.39 -10.16
C TRP A 32 -7.91 14.20 -10.98
N LEU A 33 -7.14 13.31 -10.35
CA LEU A 33 -6.60 12.09 -10.97
C LEU A 33 -7.73 11.17 -11.47
N LYS A 34 -8.82 11.05 -10.71
CA LYS A 34 -10.00 10.27 -11.11
C LYS A 34 -10.70 10.89 -12.33
N ALA A 35 -10.86 12.21 -12.34
CA ALA A 35 -11.45 12.94 -13.47
C ALA A 35 -10.61 12.78 -14.75
N GLN A 36 -9.28 12.74 -14.61
CA GLN A 36 -8.35 12.51 -15.72
C GLN A 36 -8.20 11.03 -16.11
N LYS A 37 -8.90 10.11 -15.44
CA LYS A 37 -8.77 8.64 -15.61
C LYS A 37 -7.35 8.10 -15.37
N ILE A 38 -6.57 8.79 -14.55
CA ILE A 38 -5.22 8.36 -14.16
C ILE A 38 -5.28 7.30 -13.06
N ILE A 39 -6.40 7.20 -12.33
CA ILE A 39 -6.63 6.21 -11.25
C ILE A 39 -7.98 5.50 -11.45
N GLU A 40 -8.07 4.25 -10.99
CA GLU A 40 -9.29 3.43 -11.10
C GLU A 40 -10.27 3.69 -9.93
N ALA A 41 -9.74 3.66 -8.71
CA ALA A 41 -10.51 3.81 -7.49
C ALA A 41 -9.68 4.48 -6.40
N VAL A 42 -10.34 5.30 -5.59
CA VAL A 42 -9.79 5.83 -4.35
C VAL A 42 -9.94 4.74 -3.31
N LEU A 43 -8.84 4.15 -2.88
CA LEU A 43 -8.84 3.14 -1.84
C LEU A 43 -8.86 3.88 -0.49
N PRO A 44 -9.79 3.54 0.42
CA PRO A 44 -9.66 4.01 1.80
C PRO A 44 -8.32 3.50 2.33
N VAL A 45 -7.54 4.37 2.96
CA VAL A 45 -6.25 4.03 3.58
C VAL A 45 -6.46 2.78 4.43
N VAL A 46 -6.00 1.65 3.92
CA VAL A 46 -5.84 0.44 4.70
C VAL A 46 -4.37 0.49 5.03
N ASN A 47 -4.07 0.99 6.23
CA ASN A 47 -2.80 0.73 6.88
C ASN A 47 -2.60 -0.80 6.85
N SER A 48 -1.94 -1.31 5.81
CA SER A 48 -1.43 -2.67 5.75
C SER A 48 -0.20 -2.75 6.64
N ASP A 49 -0.33 -2.33 7.90
CA ASP A 49 0.63 -2.56 8.96
C ASP A 49 0.51 -4.00 9.52
N ASN A 50 -0.16 -4.91 8.78
CA ASN A 50 -0.42 -6.28 9.21
C ASN A 50 0.14 -7.33 8.24
N GLN A 51 1.35 -7.09 7.73
CA GLN A 51 2.13 -8.04 6.95
C GLN A 51 3.60 -8.10 7.40
N ASN A 52 3.92 -8.06 8.71
CA ASN A 52 5.24 -8.54 9.15
C ASN A 52 5.35 -9.09 10.58
N SER A 53 4.37 -9.84 11.07
CA SER A 53 4.61 -10.73 12.23
C SER A 53 3.80 -12.01 12.14
N ARG A 54 3.84 -12.68 10.97
CA ARG A 54 3.50 -14.10 10.91
C ARG A 54 4.66 -14.89 11.54
N ARG A 55 4.49 -15.21 12.83
CA ARG A 55 4.82 -16.51 13.44
C ARG A 55 6.28 -16.97 13.29
N ASN A 56 7.15 -16.54 14.22
CA ASN A 56 8.24 -17.40 14.68
C ASN A 56 7.69 -18.45 15.67
N SER A 57 6.74 -19.27 15.22
CA SER A 57 6.44 -20.52 15.92
C SER A 57 7.57 -21.50 15.64
N LYS A 58 8.64 -21.46 16.45
CA LYS A 58 9.44 -22.66 16.72
C LYS A 58 9.21 -23.04 18.18
N VAL A 59 8.12 -23.75 18.37
CA VAL A 59 7.92 -24.63 19.52
C VAL A 59 8.94 -25.76 19.31
N GLU A 60 10.07 -25.73 20.01
CA GLU A 60 10.88 -26.94 20.15
C GLU A 60 10.49 -27.58 21.48
N ALA A 61 9.83 -28.72 21.32
CA ALA A 61 9.42 -29.61 22.37
C ALA A 61 10.64 -30.29 23.00
N ASP A 62 10.58 -30.41 24.33
CA ASP A 62 10.83 -31.63 25.09
C ASP A 62 12.25 -32.25 25.16
N ASN A 63 12.57 -32.71 26.37
CA ASN A 63 13.60 -33.67 26.80
C ASN A 63 14.88 -33.14 27.46
N GLY A 64 15.04 -33.50 28.74
CA GLY A 64 16.37 -33.82 29.28
C GLY A 64 16.60 -33.43 30.73
N ALA A 65 16.49 -34.43 31.62
CA ALA A 65 16.93 -34.41 33.01
C ALA A 65 18.41 -34.00 33.19
N ALA A 66 18.70 -33.34 34.31
CA ALA A 66 19.88 -33.54 35.16
C ALA A 66 19.66 -32.89 36.53
#